data_AF-A0A438IL39-F1
#
_entry.id   AF-A0A438IL39-F1
#
_cell.length_a   1.000
_cell.length_b   1.000
_cell.length_c   1.000
_cell.angle_alpha   90.00
_cell.angle_beta   90.00
_cell.angle_gamma   90.00
#
_symmetry.space_group_name_H-M   'P 1'
#
loop_
_entity.id
_entity.type
_entity.pdbx_description
1 polymer ?
#
loop_
_entity_poly.entity_id
_entity_poly.type
_entity_poly.pdbx_seq_one_letter_code
_entity_poly.pdbx_strand_id
1 'polypeptide(L)'
;MVFKLELPLDTSPESCYHPMIIQRSSYKKYRKIMGEYEELRRRIEDATLKSISYEFSTADFVAFSNIKKGSHPTIIKVILENKESRSDGLPHLVYVSREKDPKHPHHYKAGAMNVLTRVSGAMTNAPFMLNVDCDMYANNPLIFHHAMCLLLGSKNEQDCGFVQSPQCFYDGLKDDPFGNQLVVLYKYLGSGIAGLQGPTYSGTGCFHRRKVIYGLWPDGRMEIKGRSGKLTDERIQKTFGNSKEFTTTAARLLSGLSGISHCPYDLLNRVEAAQEVATCSYEYGTSWGTKVSCKYLEQQE
;
A
#
# COMPACT_ATOMS: atom_id res chain seq x y z
N MET A 1 -1.12 0.13 -4.87
CA MET A 1 -0.06 -0.90 -4.90
C MET A 1 0.60 -0.89 -3.53
N VAL A 2 0.42 -1.91 -2.69
CA VAL A 2 1.03 -1.93 -1.34
C VAL A 2 2.35 -2.67 -1.47
N PHE A 3 3.44 -1.94 -1.38
CA PHE A 3 4.79 -2.48 -1.45
C PHE A 3 5.35 -2.69 -0.04
N LYS A 4 5.92 -3.86 0.21
CA LYS A 4 7.00 -4.00 1.20
C LYS A 4 8.30 -3.89 0.40
N LEU A 5 8.96 -2.74 0.47
CA LEU A 5 10.22 -2.49 -0.23
C LEU A 5 11.31 -2.30 0.82
N GLU A 6 12.28 -3.21 0.83
CA GLU A 6 13.62 -2.87 1.27
C GLU A 6 14.39 -2.56 -0.01
N LEU A 7 14.74 -1.29 -0.25
CA LEU A 7 15.47 -0.88 -1.45
C LEU A 7 16.69 -0.02 -1.08
N PRO A 8 17.86 -0.26 -1.71
CA PRO A 8 19.01 0.64 -1.67
C PRO A 8 19.05 1.60 -2.88
N LEU A 9 19.38 2.88 -2.59
CA LEU A 9 19.53 4.10 -3.42
C LEU A 9 18.40 4.43 -4.43
N ASP A 10 18.31 5.71 -4.82
CA ASP A 10 17.22 6.33 -5.64
C ASP A 10 16.56 5.33 -6.59
N THR A 11 15.30 5.00 -6.30
CA THR A 11 14.73 3.72 -6.75
C THR A 11 14.02 3.80 -8.08
N SER A 12 13.86 5.01 -8.65
CA SER A 12 13.30 5.19 -9.99
C SER A 12 14.45 5.31 -11.00
N PRO A 13 14.62 4.32 -11.90
CA PRO A 13 15.59 4.42 -12.99
C PRO A 13 15.41 5.68 -13.85
N GLU A 14 14.16 6.16 -14.00
CA GLU A 14 13.81 7.40 -14.73
C GLU A 14 14.30 8.67 -14.05
N SER A 15 14.46 8.66 -12.73
CA SER A 15 15.00 9.81 -11.98
C SER A 15 16.53 9.80 -11.88
N CYS A 16 17.16 8.63 -12.03
CA CYS A 16 18.61 8.43 -11.92
C CYS A 16 19.41 8.91 -13.16
N TYR A 17 18.78 9.56 -14.12
CA TYR A 17 19.42 10.05 -15.35
C TYR A 17 20.39 11.23 -15.14
N HIS A 18 20.50 11.78 -13.91
CA HIS A 18 21.47 12.82 -13.60
C HIS A 18 22.88 12.23 -13.31
N PRO A 19 23.96 12.77 -13.92
CA PRO A 19 25.26 12.10 -13.90
C PRO A 19 25.91 12.20 -12.51
N MET A 20 25.93 11.08 -11.77
CA MET A 20 26.87 10.89 -10.66
C MET A 20 28.30 10.71 -11.21
N ILE A 21 29.29 11.18 -10.46
CA ILE A 21 30.71 10.90 -10.71
C ILE A 21 30.95 9.42 -10.40
N ILE A 22 30.98 8.57 -11.44
CA ILE A 22 31.11 7.11 -11.31
C ILE A 22 32.58 6.71 -11.54
N GLN A 23 33.18 5.97 -10.58
CA GLN A 23 34.51 5.34 -10.74
C GLN A 23 34.56 4.40 -11.97
N ARG A 24 35.71 4.31 -12.65
CA ARG A 24 35.90 3.56 -13.92
C ARG A 24 35.40 2.10 -13.92
N SER A 25 35.55 1.35 -12.82
CA SER A 25 35.05 -0.03 -12.70
C SER A 25 33.52 -0.10 -12.66
N SER A 26 32.89 0.92 -12.07
CA SER A 26 31.44 1.08 -11.99
C SER A 26 30.83 1.60 -13.31
N TYR A 27 31.62 2.22 -14.18
CA TYR A 27 31.14 2.74 -15.48
C TYR A 27 30.70 1.64 -16.46
N LYS A 28 31.44 0.53 -16.55
CA LYS A 28 31.04 -0.61 -17.42
C LYS A 28 29.73 -1.24 -16.96
N LYS A 29 29.58 -1.43 -15.64
CA LYS A 29 28.35 -1.96 -15.03
C LYS A 29 27.18 -1.00 -15.25
N TYR A 30 27.39 0.30 -15.04
CA TYR A 30 26.41 1.35 -15.32
C TYR A 30 25.94 1.32 -16.78
N ARG A 31 26.88 1.31 -17.74
CA ARG A 31 26.55 1.25 -19.18
C ARG A 31 25.73 0.01 -19.55
N LYS A 32 26.02 -1.14 -18.95
CA LYS A 32 25.24 -2.37 -19.15
C LYS A 32 23.81 -2.21 -18.62
N ILE A 33 23.66 -1.74 -17.38
CA ILE A 33 22.35 -1.50 -16.75
C ILE A 33 21.53 -0.51 -17.58
N MET A 34 22.15 0.58 -18.03
CA MET A 34 21.46 1.56 -18.88
C MET A 34 21.02 0.96 -20.22
N GLY A 35 21.83 0.09 -20.83
CA GLY A 35 21.42 -0.62 -22.05
C GLY A 35 20.22 -1.53 -21.83
N GLU A 36 20.22 -2.32 -20.76
CA GLU A 36 19.10 -3.19 -20.37
C GLU A 36 17.83 -2.38 -20.02
N TYR A 37 18.01 -1.22 -19.39
CA TYR A 37 16.93 -0.30 -19.07
C TYR A 37 16.25 0.28 -20.32
N GLU A 38 17.03 0.78 -21.28
CA GLU A 38 16.46 1.33 -22.52
C GLU A 38 15.74 0.25 -23.34
N GLU A 39 16.23 -0.99 -23.32
CA GLU A 39 15.52 -2.11 -23.93
C GLU A 39 14.18 -2.39 -23.24
N LEU A 40 14.15 -2.40 -21.91
CA LEU A 40 12.92 -2.56 -21.13
C LEU A 40 11.93 -1.44 -21.44
N ARG A 41 12.38 -0.18 -21.43
CA ARG A 41 11.57 0.99 -21.74
C ARG A 41 10.93 0.86 -23.12
N ARG A 42 11.72 0.53 -24.15
CA ARG A 42 11.21 0.33 -25.52
C ARG A 42 10.17 -0.78 -25.58
N ARG A 43 10.37 -1.90 -24.86
CA ARG A 43 9.38 -2.99 -24.80
C ARG A 43 8.06 -2.55 -24.16
N ILE A 44 8.12 -1.70 -23.14
CA ILE A 44 6.91 -1.13 -22.51
C ILE A 44 6.20 -0.19 -23.49
N GLU A 45 6.93 0.72 -24.13
CA GLU A 45 6.39 1.63 -25.16
C GLU A 45 5.73 0.85 -26.31
N ASP A 46 6.40 -0.17 -26.85
CA ASP A 46 5.85 -1.07 -27.88
C ASP A 46 4.56 -1.76 -27.41
N ALA A 47 4.50 -2.18 -26.14
CA ALA A 47 3.30 -2.81 -25.57
C ALA A 47 2.14 -1.83 -25.40
N THR A 48 2.41 -0.55 -25.12
CA THR A 48 1.35 0.48 -25.06
C THR A 48 0.73 0.78 -26.43
N LEU A 49 1.49 0.60 -27.51
CA LEU A 49 1.05 0.86 -28.89
C LEU A 49 0.31 -0.33 -29.51
N LYS A 50 0.57 -1.56 -29.04
CA LYS A 50 -0.09 -2.77 -29.55
C LYS A 50 -1.49 -2.93 -28.97
N SER A 51 -2.48 -3.17 -29.82
CA SER A 51 -3.80 -3.65 -29.39
C SER A 51 -3.65 -5.05 -28.77
N ILE A 52 -3.83 -5.14 -27.45
CA ILE A 52 -3.56 -6.30 -26.58
C ILE A 52 -4.48 -7.52 -26.86
N SER A 53 -5.31 -7.46 -27.90
CA SER A 53 -6.37 -8.45 -28.21
C SER A 53 -5.89 -9.91 -28.28
N TYR A 54 -4.67 -10.17 -28.76
CA TYR A 54 -4.16 -11.55 -28.95
C TYR A 54 -3.47 -12.14 -27.69
N GLU A 55 -2.93 -11.31 -26.80
CA GLU A 55 -2.12 -11.74 -25.64
C GLU A 55 -2.94 -12.24 -24.45
N PHE A 56 -4.21 -11.81 -24.34
CA PHE A 56 -5.13 -12.25 -23.28
C PHE A 56 -5.62 -13.70 -23.42
N SER A 57 -5.27 -14.38 -24.52
CA SER A 57 -5.63 -15.79 -24.77
C SER A 57 -4.75 -16.80 -24.02
N THR A 58 -3.62 -16.35 -23.48
CA THR A 58 -2.73 -17.19 -22.67
C THR A 58 -3.31 -17.40 -21.27
N ALA A 59 -3.02 -18.56 -20.65
CA ALA A 59 -3.59 -18.96 -19.35
C ALA A 59 -3.34 -17.92 -18.25
N ASP A 60 -2.23 -17.19 -18.30
CA ASP A 60 -1.87 -16.18 -17.31
C ASP A 60 -2.76 -14.93 -17.38
N PHE A 61 -3.31 -14.62 -18.55
CA PHE A 61 -4.05 -13.38 -18.81
C PHE A 61 -5.53 -13.59 -19.13
N VAL A 62 -6.03 -14.84 -19.10
CA VAL A 62 -7.45 -15.17 -19.35
C VAL A 62 -8.41 -14.38 -18.45
N ALA A 63 -8.00 -14.10 -17.21
CA ALA A 63 -8.78 -13.32 -16.25
C ALA A 63 -9.05 -11.88 -16.72
N PHE A 64 -8.25 -11.37 -17.66
CA PHE A 64 -8.39 -10.03 -18.25
C PHE A 64 -9.19 -10.01 -19.56
N SER A 65 -9.53 -11.18 -20.10
CA SER A 65 -10.32 -11.28 -21.33
C SER A 65 -11.75 -10.77 -21.09
N ASN A 66 -12.28 -10.00 -22.05
CA ASN A 66 -13.67 -9.53 -22.06
C ASN A 66 -14.11 -8.69 -20.83
N ILE A 67 -13.18 -8.01 -20.15
CA ILE A 67 -13.48 -7.13 -19.02
C ILE A 67 -14.13 -5.82 -19.46
N LYS A 68 -15.18 -5.39 -18.73
CA LYS A 68 -15.72 -4.02 -18.81
C LYS A 68 -15.24 -3.21 -17.61
N LYS A 69 -14.75 -1.97 -17.84
CA LYS A 69 -14.18 -1.07 -16.80
C LYS A 69 -15.06 -0.89 -15.55
N GLY A 70 -16.39 -0.94 -15.69
CA GLY A 70 -17.34 -0.77 -14.59
C GLY A 70 -18.04 -2.06 -14.14
N SER A 71 -17.73 -3.20 -14.75
CA SER A 71 -18.40 -4.48 -14.48
C SER A 71 -17.43 -5.62 -14.73
N HIS A 72 -16.76 -6.07 -13.67
CA HIS A 72 -15.81 -7.19 -13.75
C HIS A 72 -15.58 -7.81 -12.37
N PRO A 73 -15.26 -9.11 -12.31
CA PRO A 73 -14.93 -9.78 -11.06
C PRO A 73 -13.60 -9.27 -10.47
N THR A 74 -13.34 -9.65 -9.22
CA THR A 74 -12.03 -9.47 -8.60
C THR A 74 -10.95 -10.24 -9.36
N ILE A 75 -9.79 -9.60 -9.56
CA ILE A 75 -8.62 -10.24 -10.16
C ILE A 75 -7.43 -10.03 -9.25
N ILE A 76 -6.86 -11.13 -8.77
CA ILE A 76 -5.64 -11.13 -7.96
C ILE A 76 -4.62 -12.01 -8.65
N LYS A 77 -3.42 -11.48 -8.87
CA LYS A 77 -2.30 -12.19 -9.50
C LYS A 77 -1.04 -11.99 -8.67
N VAL A 78 -0.45 -13.09 -8.21
CA VAL A 78 0.87 -13.07 -7.58
C VAL A 78 1.91 -13.05 -8.71
N ILE A 79 2.54 -11.90 -8.94
CA ILE A 79 3.52 -11.70 -10.02
C ILE A 79 4.89 -12.20 -9.60
N LEU A 80 5.25 -11.95 -8.34
CA LEU A 80 6.54 -12.35 -7.78
C LEU A 80 6.34 -12.90 -6.38
N GLU A 81 6.97 -14.03 -6.10
CA GLU A 81 6.89 -14.69 -4.80
C GLU A 81 8.28 -15.16 -4.35
N ASN A 82 8.74 -14.63 -3.21
CA ASN A 82 9.96 -15.07 -2.55
C ASN A 82 9.69 -16.32 -1.69
N LYS A 83 9.50 -17.46 -2.34
CA LYS A 83 9.19 -18.74 -1.67
C LYS A 83 10.29 -19.17 -0.69
N GLU A 84 11.54 -18.86 -1.03
CA GLU A 84 12.71 -19.23 -0.24
C GLU A 84 12.93 -18.31 0.98
N SER A 85 12.11 -17.27 1.14
CA SER A 85 12.23 -16.28 2.23
C SER A 85 13.63 -15.69 2.36
N ARG A 86 14.33 -15.56 1.23
CA ARG A 86 15.69 -15.06 1.18
C ARG A 86 15.72 -13.57 1.47
N SER A 87 16.61 -13.14 2.37
CA SER A 87 16.79 -11.73 2.69
C SER A 87 17.34 -10.90 1.52
N ASP A 88 18.03 -11.55 0.57
CA ASP A 88 18.53 -10.95 -0.68
C ASP A 88 17.57 -11.16 -1.87
N GLY A 89 16.43 -11.82 -1.64
CA GLY A 89 15.43 -12.08 -2.67
C GLY A 89 14.56 -10.85 -2.95
N LEU A 90 14.00 -10.78 -4.16
CA LEU A 90 13.06 -9.72 -4.50
C LEU A 90 11.77 -9.83 -3.64
N PRO A 91 11.16 -8.70 -3.25
CA PRO A 91 9.94 -8.72 -2.43
C PRO A 91 8.75 -9.27 -3.19
N HIS A 92 7.76 -9.83 -2.46
CA HIS A 92 6.52 -10.30 -3.08
C HIS A 92 5.79 -9.16 -3.81
N LEU A 93 5.29 -9.45 -5.02
CA LEU A 93 4.50 -8.51 -5.82
C LEU A 93 3.14 -9.11 -6.14
N VAL A 94 2.08 -8.46 -5.68
CA VAL A 94 0.69 -8.88 -5.92
C VAL A 94 -0.04 -7.77 -6.66
N TYR A 95 -0.61 -8.12 -7.82
CA TYR A 95 -1.56 -7.29 -8.55
C TYR A 95 -2.97 -7.54 -8.03
N VAL A 96 -3.72 -6.46 -7.80
CA VAL A 96 -5.10 -6.50 -7.30
C VAL A 96 -5.96 -5.55 -8.14
N SER A 97 -6.98 -6.11 -8.77
CA SER A 97 -8.12 -5.38 -9.32
C SER A 97 -9.35 -5.77 -8.52
N ARG A 98 -9.95 -4.83 -7.80
CA ARG A 98 -11.18 -5.08 -7.03
C ARG A 98 -12.34 -5.37 -7.96
N GLU A 99 -13.32 -6.14 -7.51
CA GLU A 99 -14.58 -6.28 -8.24
C GLU A 99 -15.25 -4.92 -8.43
N LYS A 100 -15.88 -4.74 -9.59
CA LYS A 100 -16.78 -3.62 -9.86
C LYS A 100 -18.09 -4.15 -10.40
N ASP A 101 -19.18 -3.61 -9.87
CA ASP A 101 -20.53 -3.83 -10.34
C ASP A 101 -21.21 -2.45 -10.41
N PRO A 102 -21.89 -2.08 -11.51
CA PRO A 102 -22.62 -0.82 -11.62
C PRO A 102 -23.65 -0.56 -10.52
N LYS A 103 -24.11 -1.61 -9.82
CA LYS A 103 -25.07 -1.53 -8.72
C LYS A 103 -24.44 -1.11 -7.39
N HIS A 104 -23.12 -1.16 -7.27
CA HIS A 104 -22.41 -0.88 -6.02
C HIS A 104 -21.46 0.33 -6.17
N PRO A 105 -21.59 1.37 -5.34
CA PRO A 105 -20.64 2.48 -5.34
C PRO A 105 -19.24 1.99 -5.00
N HIS A 106 -18.24 2.45 -5.73
CA HIS A 106 -16.87 1.95 -5.59
C HIS A 106 -15.94 2.90 -4.83
N HIS A 107 -16.44 4.05 -4.36
CA HIS A 107 -15.72 5.01 -3.50
C HIS A 107 -14.30 5.39 -3.96
N TYR A 108 -14.10 5.57 -5.27
CA TYR A 108 -12.83 6.00 -5.90
C TYR A 108 -11.56 5.41 -5.23
N LYS A 109 -10.66 6.27 -4.74
CA LYS A 109 -9.39 5.96 -4.06
C LYS A 109 -9.63 5.33 -2.69
N ALA A 110 -10.56 5.86 -1.90
CA ALA A 110 -10.96 5.34 -0.59
C ALA A 110 -11.28 3.84 -0.63
N GLY A 111 -12.18 3.45 -1.53
CA GLY A 111 -12.57 2.05 -1.70
C GLY A 111 -11.40 1.18 -2.19
N ALA A 112 -10.41 1.75 -2.89
CA ALA A 112 -9.29 0.98 -3.44
C ALA A 112 -8.30 0.69 -2.32
N MET A 113 -8.02 1.69 -1.50
CA MET A 113 -7.22 1.57 -0.29
C MET A 113 -7.86 0.61 0.73
N ASN A 114 -9.19 0.64 0.87
CA ASN A 114 -9.91 -0.29 1.75
C ASN A 114 -9.82 -1.74 1.27
N VAL A 115 -10.03 -2.00 -0.03
CA VAL A 115 -9.84 -3.34 -0.61
C VAL A 115 -8.39 -3.80 -0.45
N LEU A 116 -7.39 -2.95 -0.75
CA LEU A 116 -5.98 -3.28 -0.56
C LEU A 116 -5.64 -3.60 0.90
N THR A 117 -6.25 -2.88 1.84
CA THR A 117 -6.08 -3.13 3.28
C THR A 117 -6.62 -4.51 3.67
N ARG A 118 -7.79 -4.90 3.17
CA ARG A 118 -8.40 -6.22 3.38
C ARG A 118 -7.57 -7.34 2.76
N VAL A 119 -7.27 -7.22 1.47
CA VAL A 119 -6.45 -8.20 0.71
C VAL A 119 -5.09 -8.40 1.37
N SER A 120 -4.39 -7.32 1.71
CA SER A 120 -3.11 -7.42 2.40
C SER A 120 -3.25 -8.07 3.79
N GLY A 121 -4.36 -7.83 4.50
CA GLY A 121 -4.63 -8.47 5.79
C GLY A 121 -4.94 -9.96 5.70
N ALA A 122 -5.55 -10.41 4.61
CA ALA A 122 -5.76 -11.83 4.33
C ALA A 122 -4.46 -12.53 3.89
N MET A 123 -3.63 -11.86 3.08
CA MET A 123 -2.45 -12.47 2.46
C MET A 123 -1.20 -12.43 3.36
N THR A 124 -0.78 -11.24 3.81
CA THR A 124 0.51 -11.07 4.52
C THR A 124 0.36 -10.55 5.95
N ASN A 125 -0.76 -9.90 6.24
CA ASN A 125 -1.09 -9.29 7.54
C ASN A 125 0.04 -8.45 8.14
N ALA A 126 0.78 -7.72 7.30
CA ALA A 126 1.91 -6.90 7.75
C ALA A 126 1.46 -5.82 8.76
N PRO A 127 2.15 -5.63 9.90
CA PRO A 127 1.71 -4.73 10.96
C PRO A 127 1.76 -3.24 10.57
N PHE A 128 2.57 -2.90 9.57
CA PHE A 128 2.71 -1.56 9.02
C PHE A 128 2.36 -1.56 7.53
N MET A 129 1.84 -0.43 7.04
CA MET A 129 1.42 -0.24 5.65
C MET A 129 1.91 1.11 5.15
N LEU A 130 2.48 1.14 3.94
CA LEU A 130 2.85 2.36 3.24
C LEU A 130 1.90 2.56 2.06
N ASN A 131 1.35 3.77 1.93
CA ASN A 131 0.63 4.20 0.73
C ASN A 131 1.50 5.15 -0.09
N VAL A 132 1.52 4.95 -1.41
CA VAL A 132 2.27 5.77 -2.37
C VAL A 132 1.41 5.93 -3.63
N ASP A 133 1.30 7.16 -4.11
CA ASP A 133 0.64 7.49 -5.37
C ASP A 133 1.56 7.19 -6.58
N CYS A 134 0.98 7.07 -7.78
CA CYS A 134 1.71 6.63 -8.97
C CYS A 134 2.73 7.63 -9.51
N ASP A 135 2.61 8.90 -9.11
CA ASP A 135 3.52 10.00 -9.41
C ASP A 135 4.59 10.19 -8.34
N MET A 136 4.64 9.32 -7.33
CA MET A 136 5.57 9.37 -6.22
C MET A 136 6.48 8.14 -6.19
N TYR A 137 7.74 8.34 -5.84
CA TYR A 137 8.71 7.26 -5.62
C TYR A 137 9.59 7.54 -4.39
N ALA A 138 10.23 6.50 -3.86
CA ALA A 138 11.14 6.62 -2.74
C ALA A 138 12.50 7.15 -3.21
N ASN A 139 12.80 8.41 -2.88
CA ASN A 139 14.09 9.02 -3.18
C ASN A 139 15.19 8.71 -2.13
N ASN A 140 14.78 8.24 -0.95
CA ASN A 140 15.68 7.85 0.12
C ASN A 140 15.53 6.35 0.39
N PRO A 141 16.55 5.53 0.13
CA PRO A 141 16.48 4.10 0.42
C PRO A 141 16.30 3.75 1.90
N LEU A 142 16.73 4.65 2.78
CA LEU A 142 16.63 4.47 4.21
C LEU A 142 15.27 4.90 4.77
N ILE A 143 14.32 5.31 3.91
CA ILE A 143 13.03 5.83 4.38
C ILE A 143 12.26 4.82 5.23
N PHE A 144 12.34 3.52 4.89
CA PHE A 144 11.75 2.45 5.68
C PHE A 144 12.41 2.36 7.05
N HIS A 145 13.74 2.42 7.13
CA HIS A 145 14.46 2.42 8.41
C HIS A 145 14.08 3.64 9.26
N HIS A 146 14.04 4.83 8.66
CA HIS A 146 13.65 6.06 9.36
C HIS A 146 12.23 5.98 9.92
N ALA A 147 11.27 5.50 9.12
CA ALA A 147 9.90 5.32 9.57
C ALA A 147 9.79 4.28 10.69
N MET A 148 10.53 3.16 10.59
CA MET A 148 10.56 2.13 11.63
C MET A 148 11.19 2.63 12.93
N CYS A 149 12.23 3.46 12.89
CA CYS A 149 12.80 4.09 14.09
C CYS A 149 11.75 4.93 14.84
N LEU A 150 10.91 5.67 14.13
CA LEU A 150 9.85 6.49 14.75
C LEU A 150 8.69 5.64 15.26
N LEU A 151 8.21 4.69 14.45
CA LEU A 151 7.10 3.81 14.84
C LEU A 151 7.52 2.92 16.01
N LEU A 152 8.60 2.15 15.87
CA LEU A 152 9.04 1.18 16.87
C LEU A 152 9.78 1.81 18.05
N GLY A 153 10.32 3.03 17.91
CA GLY A 153 11.01 3.74 18.99
C GLY A 153 10.07 4.47 19.96
N SER A 154 8.77 4.53 19.68
CA SER A 154 7.77 5.06 20.61
C SER A 154 7.70 4.23 21.90
N LYS A 155 7.52 4.88 23.05
CA LYS A 155 7.45 4.19 24.35
C LYS A 155 6.27 3.23 24.42
N ASN A 156 5.11 3.67 23.92
CA ASN A 156 3.93 2.83 23.74
C ASN A 156 3.58 2.75 22.25
N GLU A 157 3.17 1.56 21.79
CA GLU A 157 2.77 1.37 20.38
C GLU A 157 1.59 2.27 19.96
N GLN A 158 0.83 2.74 20.94
CA GLN A 158 -0.33 3.60 20.78
C GLN A 158 0.01 5.08 20.59
N ASP A 159 1.24 5.51 20.93
CA ASP A 159 1.64 6.92 20.89
C ASP A 159 1.89 7.41 19.46
N CYS A 160 2.16 6.49 18.52
CA CYS A 160 2.46 6.80 17.13
C CYS A 160 1.60 5.96 16.19
N GLY A 161 0.53 6.54 15.65
CA GLY A 161 -0.37 5.85 14.73
C GLY A 161 0.13 5.78 13.29
N PHE A 162 0.86 6.81 12.84
CA PHE A 162 1.48 6.84 11.52
C PHE A 162 2.69 7.79 11.48
N VAL A 163 3.49 7.68 10.42
CA VAL A 163 4.62 8.56 10.10
C VAL A 163 4.42 9.08 8.68
N GLN A 164 4.23 10.41 8.56
CA GLN A 164 4.09 11.09 7.28
C GLN A 164 5.46 11.56 6.79
N SER A 165 5.84 11.14 5.58
CA SER A 165 7.00 11.69 4.90
C SER A 165 6.63 13.01 4.20
N PRO A 166 7.53 14.02 4.19
CA PRO A 166 7.33 15.21 3.36
C PRO A 166 7.23 14.83 1.88
N GLN A 167 6.35 15.51 1.15
CA GLN A 167 6.26 15.34 -0.30
C GLN A 167 7.21 16.33 -0.98
N CYS A 168 8.09 15.81 -1.83
CA CYS A 168 9.06 16.61 -2.56
C CYS A 168 8.76 16.52 -4.06
N PHE A 169 8.39 17.64 -4.67
CA PHE A 169 8.16 17.73 -6.10
C PHE A 169 9.48 18.06 -6.81
N TYR A 170 9.85 17.24 -7.79
CA TYR A 170 11.02 17.48 -8.64
C TYR A 170 10.62 18.35 -9.85
N ASP A 171 11.61 18.90 -10.56
CA ASP A 171 11.44 19.77 -11.73
C ASP A 171 10.59 21.04 -11.51
N GLY A 172 10.56 21.54 -10.27
CA GLY A 172 9.92 22.81 -9.93
C GLY A 172 10.67 24.03 -10.49
N LEU A 173 9.92 25.10 -10.82
CA LEU A 173 10.50 26.39 -11.18
C LEU A 173 11.30 26.96 -10.01
N LYS A 174 12.51 27.48 -10.29
CA LYS A 174 13.43 27.99 -9.24
C LYS A 174 12.82 29.11 -8.39
N ASP A 175 12.00 29.96 -9.01
CA ASP A 175 11.28 31.08 -8.41
C ASP A 175 9.88 30.70 -7.89
N ASP A 176 9.41 29.48 -8.20
CA ASP A 176 8.12 28.89 -7.78
C ASP A 176 6.97 29.90 -7.61
N PRO A 177 6.61 30.66 -8.66
CA PRO A 177 5.62 31.73 -8.55
C PRO A 177 4.22 31.22 -8.15
N PHE A 178 3.96 29.92 -8.33
CA PHE A 178 2.70 29.27 -8.00
C PHE A 178 2.72 28.57 -6.64
N GLY A 179 3.88 28.50 -5.96
CA GLY A 179 4.02 27.81 -4.68
C GLY A 179 3.82 26.29 -4.76
N ASN A 180 4.02 25.70 -5.94
CA ASN A 180 3.75 24.28 -6.20
C ASN A 180 4.73 23.35 -5.46
N GLN A 181 5.89 23.85 -5.06
CA GLN A 181 6.84 23.05 -4.28
C GLN A 181 6.42 22.92 -2.80
N LEU A 182 5.41 23.68 -2.36
CA LEU A 182 4.85 23.62 -1.00
C LEU A 182 5.91 23.75 0.12
N VAL A 183 7.04 24.41 -0.16
CA VAL A 183 8.18 24.52 0.76
C VAL A 183 7.76 25.12 2.10
N VAL A 184 6.90 26.15 2.07
CA VAL A 184 6.43 26.83 3.29
C VAL A 184 5.61 25.88 4.17
N LEU A 185 4.71 25.12 3.53
CA LEU A 185 3.84 24.17 4.20
C LEU A 185 4.65 23.08 4.93
N TYR A 186 5.60 22.44 4.24
CA TYR A 186 6.33 21.33 4.83
C TYR A 186 7.45 21.79 5.78
N LYS A 187 8.21 22.83 5.43
CA LYS A 187 9.39 23.23 6.21
C LYS A 187 9.04 24.00 7.48
N TYR A 188 8.09 24.94 7.40
CA TYR A 188 7.76 25.80 8.54
C TYR A 188 6.50 25.33 9.25
N LEU A 189 5.38 25.17 8.54
CA LEU A 189 4.11 24.80 9.19
C LEU A 189 4.14 23.35 9.68
N GLY A 190 4.62 22.42 8.84
CA GLY A 190 4.72 21.00 9.16
C GLY A 190 5.56 20.74 10.40
N SER A 191 6.73 21.38 10.50
CA SER A 191 7.60 21.29 11.68
C SER A 191 6.92 21.81 12.96
N GLY A 192 6.15 22.89 12.86
CA GLY A 192 5.39 23.43 13.99
C GLY A 192 4.27 22.49 14.44
N ILE A 193 3.46 21.98 13.51
CA ILE A 193 2.38 21.03 13.78
C ILE A 193 2.95 19.71 14.37
N ALA A 194 4.10 19.27 13.87
CA ALA A 194 4.78 18.08 14.38
C ALA A 194 5.16 18.20 15.86
N GLY A 195 5.45 19.40 16.35
CA GLY A 195 5.74 19.67 17.77
C GLY A 195 4.52 19.64 18.70
N LEU A 196 3.30 19.60 18.15
CA LEU A 196 2.05 19.57 18.92
C LEU A 196 1.51 18.14 19.02
N GLN A 197 0.89 17.65 17.95
CA GLN A 197 0.21 16.35 17.90
C GLN A 197 0.71 15.46 16.74
N GLY A 198 1.59 15.99 15.89
CA GLY A 198 2.03 15.33 14.66
C GLY A 198 1.33 15.86 13.41
N PRO A 199 1.91 15.63 12.22
CA PRO A 199 1.35 16.09 10.95
C PRO A 199 0.02 15.40 10.63
N THR A 200 -0.81 16.04 9.81
CA THR A 200 -1.99 15.42 9.22
C THR A 200 -1.60 14.44 8.11
N TYR A 201 -2.45 13.45 7.84
CA TYR A 201 -2.29 12.59 6.66
C TYR A 201 -2.49 13.40 5.36
N SER A 202 -1.56 13.26 4.42
CA SER A 202 -1.52 14.05 3.18
C SER A 202 -1.70 13.23 1.90
N GLY A 203 -2.30 12.04 1.98
CA GLY A 203 -2.72 11.26 0.79
C GLY A 203 -1.69 10.31 0.18
N THR A 204 -0.38 10.51 0.44
CA THR A 204 0.74 9.68 -0.06
C THR A 204 1.94 9.73 0.89
N GLY A 205 2.86 8.78 0.79
CA GLY A 205 4.14 8.75 1.53
C GLY A 205 4.00 8.53 3.04
N CYS A 206 2.93 7.86 3.48
CA CYS A 206 2.61 7.71 4.89
C CYS A 206 2.67 6.23 5.35
N PHE A 207 3.45 5.98 6.40
CA PHE A 207 3.55 4.68 7.06
C PHE A 207 2.53 4.59 8.19
N HIS A 208 1.54 3.71 8.05
CA HIS A 208 0.47 3.53 9.01
C HIS A 208 0.65 2.26 9.82
N ARG A 209 0.28 2.30 11.11
CA ARG A 209 -0.01 1.08 11.88
C ARG A 209 -1.33 0.48 11.43
N ARG A 210 -1.32 -0.79 11.05
CA ARG A 210 -2.53 -1.52 10.66
C ARG A 210 -3.58 -1.56 11.76
N LYS A 211 -3.17 -1.71 13.03
CA LYS A 211 -4.08 -1.65 14.18
C LYS A 211 -4.89 -0.34 14.22
N VAL A 212 -4.26 0.80 13.92
CA VAL A 212 -4.92 2.11 13.90
C VAL A 212 -5.89 2.21 12.72
N ILE A 213 -5.49 1.73 11.54
CA ILE A 213 -6.39 1.62 10.37
C ILE A 213 -7.59 0.72 10.68
N TYR A 214 -7.41 -0.30 11.51
CA TYR A 214 -8.48 -1.16 12.00
C TYR A 214 -9.33 -0.54 13.10
N GLY A 215 -9.08 0.71 13.49
CA GLY A 215 -9.89 1.45 14.46
C GLY A 215 -9.46 1.27 15.91
N LEU A 216 -8.22 0.81 16.17
CA LEU A 216 -7.64 0.79 17.51
C LEU A 216 -7.22 2.21 17.93
N TRP A 217 -7.75 2.65 19.07
CA TRP A 217 -7.50 3.95 19.67
C TRP A 217 -6.23 3.96 20.53
N PRO A 218 -5.70 5.14 20.85
CA PRO A 218 -4.52 5.28 21.69
C PRO A 218 -4.65 4.67 23.10
N ASP A 219 -5.87 4.53 23.62
CA ASP A 219 -6.14 3.88 24.91
C ASP A 219 -6.25 2.35 24.80
N GLY A 220 -5.93 1.78 23.63
CA GLY A 220 -6.03 0.35 23.34
C GLY A 220 -7.45 -0.17 23.13
N ARG A 221 -8.45 0.72 23.05
CA ARG A 221 -9.86 0.35 22.80
C ARG A 221 -10.23 0.54 21.34
N MET A 222 -11.36 -0.02 20.92
CA MET A 222 -11.97 0.30 19.63
C MET A 222 -13.21 1.16 19.85
N GLU A 223 -13.36 2.28 19.12
CA GLU A 223 -14.56 3.11 19.20
C GLU A 223 -15.73 2.44 18.50
N ILE A 224 -16.50 1.70 19.29
CA ILE A 224 -17.76 1.11 18.87
C ILE A 224 -18.75 1.39 20.00
N LYS A 225 -19.77 2.23 19.74
CA LYS A 225 -20.82 2.62 20.71
C LYS A 225 -21.23 1.44 21.59
N GLY A 226 -20.97 1.54 22.90
CA GLY A 226 -21.43 0.60 23.93
C GLY A 226 -20.34 -0.31 24.50
N ARG A 227 -19.88 0.03 25.72
CA ARG A 227 -19.04 -0.77 26.63
C ARG A 227 -17.76 -1.37 26.03
N SER A 228 -16.65 -0.74 26.40
CA SER A 228 -15.31 -1.35 26.57
C SER A 228 -15.44 -2.80 27.04
N GLY A 229 -15.29 -3.75 26.11
CA GLY A 229 -15.45 -5.17 26.36
C GLY A 229 -14.65 -5.96 25.33
N LYS A 230 -14.17 -7.13 25.74
CA LYS A 230 -13.35 -8.08 24.95
C LYS A 230 -13.89 -8.22 23.52
N LEU A 231 -13.00 -8.33 22.52
CA LEU A 231 -13.39 -8.65 21.14
C LEU A 231 -14.10 -10.01 21.13
N THR A 232 -15.42 -10.01 20.95
CA THR A 232 -16.19 -11.23 20.68
C THR A 232 -16.19 -11.51 19.19
N ASP A 233 -16.37 -12.77 18.80
CA ASP A 233 -16.40 -13.18 17.39
C ASP A 233 -17.48 -12.41 16.60
N GLU A 234 -18.65 -12.19 17.20
CA GLU A 234 -19.73 -11.37 16.62
C GLU A 234 -19.30 -9.91 16.35
N ARG A 235 -18.51 -9.32 17.26
CA ARG A 235 -18.01 -7.93 17.10
C ARG A 235 -16.99 -7.84 15.99
N ILE A 236 -16.12 -8.84 15.88
CA ILE A 236 -15.13 -8.94 14.80
C ILE A 236 -15.85 -9.07 13.46
N GLN A 237 -16.84 -9.95 13.36
CA GLN A 237 -17.62 -10.13 12.12
C GLN A 237 -18.36 -8.87 11.71
N LYS A 238 -19.04 -8.19 12.65
CA LYS A 238 -19.72 -6.92 12.37
C LYS A 238 -18.78 -5.80 11.92
N THR A 239 -17.52 -5.84 12.36
CA THR A 239 -16.54 -4.81 12.04
C THR A 239 -15.86 -5.11 10.70
N PHE A 240 -15.37 -6.34 10.54
CA PHE A 240 -14.45 -6.74 9.47
C PHE A 240 -15.11 -7.59 8.37
N GLY A 241 -16.36 -8.02 8.52
CA GLY A 241 -17.08 -8.88 7.59
C GLY A 241 -17.03 -10.36 7.96
N ASN A 242 -17.55 -11.21 7.07
CA ASN A 242 -17.79 -12.62 7.36
C ASN A 242 -16.64 -13.57 6.97
N SER A 243 -15.57 -13.08 6.33
CA SER A 243 -14.47 -13.94 5.93
C SER A 243 -13.72 -14.47 7.15
N LYS A 244 -13.76 -15.79 7.35
CA LYS A 244 -13.15 -16.47 8.50
C LYS A 244 -11.64 -16.27 8.55
N GLU A 245 -10.98 -16.33 7.40
CA GLU A 245 -9.52 -16.16 7.32
C GLU A 245 -9.12 -14.74 7.70
N PHE A 246 -9.74 -13.74 7.07
CA PHE A 246 -9.42 -12.34 7.33
C PHE A 246 -9.78 -11.88 8.74
N THR A 247 -10.94 -12.28 9.26
CA THR A 247 -11.33 -11.96 10.64
C THR A 247 -10.38 -12.59 11.66
N THR A 248 -9.89 -13.80 11.40
CA THR A 248 -8.88 -14.47 12.24
C THR A 248 -7.54 -13.71 12.22
N THR A 249 -7.07 -13.29 11.05
CA THR A 249 -5.80 -12.54 10.95
C THR A 249 -5.91 -11.15 11.60
N ALA A 250 -7.05 -10.46 11.42
CA ALA A 250 -7.34 -9.18 12.07
C ALA A 250 -7.40 -9.31 13.59
N ALA A 251 -8.10 -10.32 14.12
CA ALA A 251 -8.22 -10.58 15.55
C ALA A 251 -6.86 -10.88 16.20
N ARG A 252 -6.02 -11.69 15.54
CA ARG A 252 -4.66 -12.00 16.01
C ARG A 252 -3.80 -10.74 16.10
N LEU A 253 -3.85 -9.90 15.06
CA LEU A 253 -3.12 -8.63 15.04
C LEU A 253 -3.57 -7.70 16.19
N LEU A 254 -4.88 -7.51 16.35
CA LEU A 254 -5.46 -6.64 17.38
C LEU A 254 -5.16 -7.15 18.79
N SER A 255 -5.11 -8.46 19.00
CA SER A 255 -4.81 -9.09 20.31
C SER A 255 -3.33 -9.00 20.71
N GLY A 256 -2.46 -8.38 19.89
CA GLY A 256 -1.02 -8.30 20.18
C GLY A 256 -0.29 -9.64 20.00
N LEU A 257 -0.98 -10.68 19.54
CA LEU A 257 -0.39 -11.94 19.09
C LEU A 257 0.23 -11.76 17.70
N SER A 258 1.11 -10.76 17.56
CA SER A 258 2.00 -10.62 16.42
C SER A 258 3.18 -11.58 16.59
N GLY A 259 2.87 -12.88 16.71
CA GLY A 259 3.86 -13.88 16.37
C GLY A 259 4.02 -13.81 14.86
N ILE A 260 5.26 -13.66 14.39
CA ILE A 260 5.66 -14.08 13.05
C ILE A 260 5.09 -15.48 12.92
N SER A 261 3.94 -15.61 12.26
CA SER A 261 3.61 -16.89 11.69
C SER A 261 4.75 -17.08 10.71
N HIS A 262 5.70 -17.96 11.05
CA HIS A 262 6.50 -18.66 10.05
C HIS A 262 5.53 -19.50 9.21
N CYS A 263 4.52 -18.87 8.60
CA CYS A 263 3.98 -19.34 7.36
C CYS A 263 5.05 -18.91 6.36
N PRO A 264 5.73 -19.83 5.67
CA PRO A 264 6.20 -19.46 4.34
C PRO A 264 5.02 -18.76 3.66
N TYR A 265 5.22 -17.53 3.19
CA TYR A 265 4.16 -16.75 2.54
C TYR A 265 3.76 -17.49 1.28
N ASP A 266 2.86 -18.46 1.43
CA ASP A 266 2.22 -19.15 0.33
C ASP A 266 1.05 -18.27 -0.08
N LEU A 267 1.40 -17.23 -0.84
CA LEU A 267 0.45 -16.23 -1.28
C LEU A 267 -0.55 -16.85 -2.24
N LEU A 268 -0.11 -17.87 -3.00
CA LEU A 268 -0.95 -18.58 -3.96
C LEU A 268 -2.12 -19.28 -3.25
N ASN A 269 -1.86 -19.96 -2.14
CA ASN A 269 -2.92 -20.60 -1.34
C ASN A 269 -3.86 -19.62 -0.63
N ARG A 270 -3.52 -18.33 -0.58
CA ARG A 270 -4.36 -17.26 0.00
C ARG A 270 -5.14 -16.45 -1.04
N VAL A 271 -4.99 -16.76 -2.33
CA VAL A 271 -5.66 -16.00 -3.40
C VAL A 271 -7.18 -16.08 -3.27
N GLU A 272 -7.75 -17.22 -2.94
CA GLU A 272 -9.21 -17.38 -2.81
C GLU A 272 -9.77 -16.54 -1.65
N ALA A 273 -9.14 -16.59 -0.47
CA ALA A 273 -9.52 -15.75 0.66
C ALA A 273 -9.33 -14.25 0.36
N ALA A 274 -8.28 -13.90 -0.38
CA ALA A 274 -8.05 -12.53 -0.83
C ALA A 274 -9.12 -12.07 -1.84
N GLN A 275 -9.60 -12.96 -2.71
CA GLN A 275 -10.67 -12.67 -3.67
C GLN A 275 -12.01 -12.44 -2.96
N GLU A 276 -12.33 -13.24 -1.93
CA GLU A 276 -13.53 -13.10 -1.10
C GLU A 276 -13.64 -11.68 -0.51
N VAL A 277 -12.56 -11.18 0.11
CA VAL A 277 -12.55 -9.87 0.79
C VAL A 277 -12.41 -8.68 -0.15
N ALA A 278 -12.19 -8.92 -1.43
CA ALA A 278 -12.06 -7.90 -2.48
C ALA A 278 -13.33 -7.72 -3.33
N THR A 279 -14.38 -8.50 -3.04
CA THR A 279 -15.68 -8.35 -3.68
C THR A 279 -16.32 -6.99 -3.36
N CYS A 280 -17.14 -6.49 -4.28
CA CYS A 280 -17.78 -5.17 -4.17
C CYS A 280 -18.83 -5.14 -3.05
N SER A 281 -19.39 -6.30 -2.70
CA SER A 281 -20.43 -6.43 -1.67
C SER A 281 -19.89 -6.71 -0.27
N TYR A 282 -18.59 -6.99 -0.12
CA TYR A 282 -17.99 -7.41 1.14
C TYR A 282 -18.19 -6.41 2.29
N GLU A 283 -18.26 -5.12 1.98
CA GLU A 283 -18.36 -4.05 2.97
C GLU A 283 -19.78 -3.77 3.47
N TYR A 284 -20.82 -4.30 2.81
CA TYR A 284 -22.20 -4.08 3.25
C TYR A 284 -22.46 -4.70 4.62
N GLY A 285 -23.05 -3.90 5.51
CA GLY A 285 -23.32 -4.32 6.89
C GLY A 285 -22.08 -4.35 7.80
N THR A 286 -20.91 -3.95 7.30
CA THR A 286 -19.66 -3.89 8.07
C THR A 286 -19.35 -2.46 8.54
N SER A 287 -18.19 -2.27 9.18
CA SER A 287 -17.71 -0.93 9.59
C SER A 287 -16.68 -0.31 8.64
N TRP A 288 -16.36 -0.98 7.52
CA TRP A 288 -15.45 -0.47 6.49
C TRP A 288 -15.97 0.84 5.91
N GLY A 289 -15.08 1.82 5.71
CA GLY A 289 -15.47 3.11 5.13
C GLY A 289 -16.18 4.06 6.08
N THR A 290 -16.51 3.63 7.31
CA THR A 290 -17.26 4.45 8.27
C THR A 290 -16.52 4.62 9.59
N LYS A 291 -16.08 3.51 10.21
CA LYS A 291 -15.37 3.52 11.50
C LYS A 291 -13.97 2.93 11.41
N VAL A 292 -13.75 2.01 10.48
CA VAL A 292 -12.42 1.48 10.16
C VAL A 292 -12.04 1.94 8.77
N SER A 293 -10.72 2.04 8.56
CA SER A 293 -10.05 2.40 7.31
C SER A 293 -10.37 3.80 6.76
N CYS A 294 -9.98 4.04 5.50
CA CYS A 294 -10.29 5.28 4.77
C CYS A 294 -11.80 5.50 4.75
N LYS A 295 -12.24 6.73 5.08
CA LYS A 295 -13.65 7.07 5.27
C LYS A 295 -14.29 7.40 3.93
N TYR A 296 -15.50 6.90 3.72
CA TYR A 296 -16.29 7.25 2.55
C TYR A 296 -16.96 8.60 2.78
N LEU A 297 -16.44 9.62 2.11
CA LEU A 297 -17.02 10.96 2.05
C LEU A 297 -17.47 11.26 0.61
N GLU A 298 -18.48 12.11 0.46
CA GLU A 298 -19.06 12.41 -0.85
C GLU A 298 -18.08 13.17 -1.76
N GLN A 299 -17.14 13.94 -1.21
CA GLN A 299 -16.05 14.60 -1.94
C GLN A 299 -14.83 14.79 -1.01
N GLN A 300 -13.64 14.38 -1.49
CA GLN A 300 -12.30 14.39 -0.87
C GLN A 300 -11.86 13.11 -0.12
N GLU A 301 -10.93 12.40 -0.75
CA GLU A 301 -9.80 11.68 -0.13
C GLU A 301 -8.58 11.69 -1.07
#